data_AF-A0A924MLV9-F1
#
_entry.id   AF-A0A924MLV9-F1
#
_cell.length_a   1.000
_cell.length_b   1.000
_cell.length_c   1.000
_cell.angle_alpha   90.00
_cell.angle_beta   90.00
_cell.angle_gamma   90.00
#
_symmetry.space_group_name_H-M   'P 1'
#
loop_
_entity.id
_entity.type
_entity.pdbx_description
1 polymer ?
#
loop_
_entity_poly.entity_id
_entity_poly.type
_entity_poly.pdbx_seq_one_letter_code
_entity_poly.pdbx_strand_id
1 'polypeptide(L)' 'PGGMDGKSGGQREFVPVLSRGAMADGIAGIFMETHPDPDKALSDGPNAWPLAKMEALLKTLMAIDGVVKANGLAFGEET' A
#
# COMPACT_ATOMS: atom_id res chain seq x y z
N PRO A 1 -15.70 -0.47 -5.49
CA PRO A 1 -16.99 -0.41 -4.75
C PRO A 1 -18.06 -1.32 -5.38
N GLY A 2 -18.67 -2.23 -4.60
CA GLY A 2 -19.94 -2.96 -4.85
C GLY A 2 -20.11 -3.84 -6.09
N GLY A 3 -19.17 -3.86 -7.04
CA GLY A 3 -19.35 -4.42 -8.38
C GLY A 3 -19.32 -5.94 -8.53
N MET A 4 -19.30 -6.72 -7.44
CA MET A 4 -19.27 -8.18 -7.47
C MET A 4 -20.41 -8.77 -6.61
N ASP A 5 -21.63 -8.83 -7.15
CA ASP A 5 -22.77 -9.56 -6.56
C ASP A 5 -22.95 -9.36 -5.04
N GLY A 6 -22.93 -8.10 -4.60
CA GLY A 6 -23.12 -7.73 -3.18
C GLY A 6 -21.84 -7.69 -2.35
N LYS A 7 -20.66 -7.93 -2.94
CA LYS A 7 -19.35 -7.74 -2.31
C LYS A 7 -18.56 -6.61 -2.96
N SER A 8 -17.70 -5.98 -2.16
CA SER A 8 -16.72 -5.02 -2.68
C SER A 8 -15.63 -5.77 -3.45
N GLY A 9 -15.47 -5.45 -4.73
CA GLY A 9 -14.30 -5.86 -5.51
C GLY A 9 -13.03 -5.10 -5.08
N GLY A 10 -11.91 -5.44 -5.71
CA GLY A 10 -10.59 -4.88 -5.42
C GLY A 10 -9.58 -5.21 -6.51
N GLN A 11 -8.55 -4.38 -6.66
CA GLN A 11 -7.47 -4.54 -7.64
C GLN A 11 -6.12 -4.53 -6.90
N ARG A 12 -5.83 -5.61 -6.18
CA ARG A 12 -4.61 -5.76 -5.35
C ARG A 12 -3.32 -5.58 -6.15
N GLU A 13 -3.33 -5.80 -7.46
CA GLU A 13 -2.21 -5.55 -8.37
C GLU A 13 -1.72 -4.10 -8.34
N PHE A 14 -2.56 -3.15 -7.95
CA PHE A 14 -2.18 -1.75 -7.79
C PHE A 14 -1.61 -1.39 -6.42
N VAL A 15 -1.69 -2.29 -5.44
CA VAL A 15 -1.16 -2.04 -4.08
C VAL A 15 0.31 -1.60 -4.13
N PRO A 16 1.22 -2.23 -4.90
CA PRO A 16 2.61 -1.80 -4.95
C PRO A 16 2.82 -0.41 -5.57
N VAL A 17 2.08 -0.05 -6.62
CA VAL A 17 2.28 1.26 -7.27
C VAL A 17 1.71 2.39 -6.42
N LEU A 18 0.52 2.19 -5.85
CA LEU A 18 -0.14 3.20 -5.01
C LEU A 18 0.61 3.42 -3.70
N SER A 19 1.05 2.36 -3.02
CA SER A 19 1.82 2.48 -1.77
C SER A 19 3.16 3.18 -1.99
N ARG A 20 3.86 2.92 -3.09
CA ARG A 20 5.09 3.66 -3.45
C ARG A 20 4.82 5.14 -3.68
N GLY A 21 3.74 5.48 -4.41
CA GLY A 21 3.33 6.88 -4.61
C GLY A 21 3.03 7.58 -3.29
N ALA A 22 2.32 6.92 -2.38
CA ALA A 22 2.00 7.45 -1.06
C ALA A 22 3.27 7.66 -0.20
N MET A 23 4.24 6.73 -0.24
CA MET A 23 5.53 6.94 0.45
C MET A 23 6.33 8.10 -0.16
N ALA A 24 6.29 8.27 -1.49
CA ALA A 24 6.95 9.37 -2.17
C ALA A 24 6.38 10.75 -1.78
N ASP A 25 5.11 10.81 -1.38
CA ASP A 25 4.41 12.00 -0.89
C ASP A 25 4.76 12.36 0.57
N GLY A 26 5.60 11.57 1.24
CA GLY A 26 6.11 11.90 2.58
C GLY A 26 5.11 11.69 3.71
N ILE A 27 4.22 10.70 3.61
CA ILE A 27 3.24 10.40 4.66
C ILE A 27 3.88 9.85 5.94
N ALA A 28 3.15 9.92 7.05
CA ALA A 28 3.58 9.36 8.34
C ALA A 28 3.61 7.82 8.34
N GLY A 29 2.72 7.17 7.58
CA GLY A 29 2.67 5.71 7.47
C GLY A 29 1.55 5.21 6.55
N ILE A 30 1.62 3.93 6.20
CA ILE A 30 0.59 3.22 5.43
C ILE A 30 -0.21 2.29 6.32
N PHE A 31 -1.47 2.09 5.96
CA PHE A 31 -2.29 0.99 6.46
C PHE A 31 -2.52 0.00 5.31
N MET A 32 -2.38 -1.30 5.59
CA MET A 32 -2.58 -2.36 4.60
C MET A 32 -3.05 -3.64 5.28
N GLU A 33 -4.06 -4.28 4.68
CA GLU A 33 -4.52 -5.60 5.09
C GLU A 33 -3.79 -6.70 4.32
N THR A 34 -3.59 -7.85 4.97
CA THR A 34 -2.89 -8.98 4.38
C THR A 34 -3.57 -10.29 4.76
N HIS A 35 -3.36 -11.31 3.93
CA HIS A 35 -3.85 -12.66 4.20
C HIS A 35 -2.87 -13.71 3.64
N PRO A 36 -2.69 -14.87 4.29
CA PRO A 36 -1.89 -15.97 3.73
C PRO A 36 -2.41 -16.45 2.37
N ASP A 37 -3.72 -16.44 2.19
CA ASP A 37 -4.42 -16.82 0.96
C ASP A 37 -5.59 -15.84 0.68
N PRO A 38 -5.33 -14.67 0.08
CA PRO A 38 -6.34 -13.62 -0.07
C PRO A 38 -7.65 -14.06 -0.73
N ASP A 39 -7.62 -15.10 -1.56
CA ASP A 39 -8.81 -15.60 -2.24
C ASP A 39 -9.74 -16.40 -1.32
N LYS A 40 -9.26 -16.79 -0.13
CA LYS A 40 -10.04 -17.41 0.95
C LYS A 40 -10.37 -16.45 2.10
N ALA A 41 -10.04 -15.17 1.99
CA ALA A 41 -10.35 -14.20 3.03
C ALA A 41 -11.88 -14.03 3.17
N LEU A 42 -12.37 -13.99 4.41
CA LEU A 42 -13.80 -13.86 4.71
C LEU A 42 -14.35 -12.46 4.40
N SER A 43 -13.47 -11.46 4.40
CA SER A 43 -13.74 -10.07 3.98
C SER A 43 -12.52 -9.55 3.21
N ASP A 44 -12.76 -8.58 2.32
CA ASP A 44 -11.73 -7.78 1.63
C ASP A 44 -10.60 -8.55 0.93
N GLY A 45 -10.82 -9.83 0.64
CA GLY A 45 -9.89 -10.68 -0.10
C GLY A 45 -9.35 -10.04 -1.38
N PRO A 46 -10.19 -9.47 -2.26
CA PRO A 46 -9.73 -8.78 -3.47
C PRO A 46 -8.74 -7.63 -3.22
N ASN A 47 -8.76 -7.00 -2.04
CA ASN A 47 -7.84 -5.91 -1.66
C ASN A 47 -6.65 -6.39 -0.81
N ALA A 48 -6.78 -7.51 -0.10
CA ALA A 48 -5.75 -8.02 0.79
C ALA A 48 -4.46 -8.40 0.04
N TRP A 49 -3.31 -7.95 0.57
CA TRP A 49 -2.01 -8.28 0.01
C TRP A 49 -1.56 -9.69 0.42
N PRO A 50 -0.97 -10.52 -0.47
CA PRO A 50 -0.47 -11.83 -0.08
C PRO A 50 0.64 -11.73 0.97
N LEU A 51 0.46 -12.37 2.13
CA LEU A 51 1.38 -12.25 3.27
C LEU A 51 2.82 -12.62 2.92
N ALA A 52 3.02 -13.66 2.11
CA ALA A 52 4.35 -14.09 1.66
C ALA A 52 5.10 -13.02 0.83
N LYS A 53 4.40 -12.02 0.28
CA LYS A 53 5.00 -10.91 -0.49
C LYS A 53 5.20 -9.64 0.34
N MET A 54 4.81 -9.65 1.63
CA MET A 54 4.81 -8.45 2.47
C MET A 54 6.23 -7.92 2.70
N GLU A 55 7.19 -8.80 3.03
CA GLU A 55 8.56 -8.39 3.32
C GLU A 55 9.21 -7.65 2.16
N ALA A 56 9.08 -8.18 0.93
CA ALA A 56 9.65 -7.57 -0.27
C ALA A 56 9.04 -6.19 -0.56
N LEU A 57 7.73 -6.05 -0.36
CA LEU A 57 7.04 -4.77 -0.51
C LEU A 57 7.54 -3.77 0.53
N LEU A 58 7.54 -4.14 1.82
CA LEU A 58 7.96 -3.26 2.91
C LEU A 58 9.41 -2.79 2.76
N LYS A 59 10.34 -3.65 2.34
CA LYS A 59 11.73 -3.24 2.05
C LYS A 59 11.80 -2.12 1.01
N THR A 60 10.96 -2.20 -0.02
CA THR A 60 10.88 -1.17 -1.06
C THR A 60 10.29 0.12 -0.51
N LEU A 61 9.22 0.03 0.28
CA LEU A 61 8.54 1.20 0.86
C LEU A 61 9.44 1.92 1.88
N MET A 62 10.16 1.18 2.72
CA MET A 62 11.14 1.75 3.66
C MET A 62 12.28 2.46 2.95
N ALA A 63 12.75 1.93 1.81
CA ALA A 63 13.81 2.59 1.03
C ALA A 63 13.33 3.93 0.46
N ILE A 64 12.08 3.99 -0.04
CA ILE A 64 11.49 5.24 -0.53
C ILE A 64 11.30 6.23 0.61
N ASP A 65 10.68 5.79 1.71
CA ASP A 65 10.44 6.61 2.91
C ASP A 65 11.74 7.23 3.44
N GLY A 66 12.81 6.44 3.51
CA GLY A 66 14.13 6.91 3.94
C GLY A 66 14.70 8.01 3.04
N VAL A 67 14.56 7.89 1.71
CA VAL A 67 15.02 8.92 0.77
C VAL A 67 14.19 10.20 0.92
N VAL A 68 12.86 10.07 0.99
CA VAL A 68 11.94 11.23 1.07
C VAL A 68 12.15 12.00 2.38
N LYS A 69 12.19 11.30 3.52
CA LYS A 69 12.37 11.94 4.83
C LYS A 69 13.76 12.54 5.04
N ALA A 70 14.78 12.00 4.38
CA ALA A 70 16.14 12.55 4.48
C ALA A 70 16.32 13.86 3.68
N ASN A 71 15.55 14.06 2.61
CA ASN A 71 15.68 15.22 1.73
C ASN A 71 14.57 16.27 1.91
N GLY A 72 13.52 15.93 2.64
CA GLY A 72 12.28 16.71 2.67
C GLY A 72 11.53 16.61 1.34
N LEU A 73 10.28 17.10 1.31
CA LEU A 73 9.58 17.28 0.05
C LEU A 73 10.13 18.52 -0.64
N ALA A 74 10.36 18.44 -1.95
CA ALA A 74 10.78 19.59 -2.77
C ALA A 74 9.69 20.69 -2.87
N PHE A 75 8.52 20.46 -2.28
CA PHE A 75 7.46 21.44 -2.11
C PHE A 75 7.72 22.20 -0.81
N GLY A 76 8.38 23.35 -0.99
CA GLY A 76 8.55 24.47 -0.06
C GLY A 76 8.31 24.22 1.44
N GLU A 77 9.34 24.52 2.23
CA GLU A 77 9.12 25.24 3.48
C GLU A 77 8.27 26.50 3.19
N GLU A 78 6.94 26.40 3.28
CA GLU A 78 6.12 27.57 3.58
C GLU A 78 6.10 27.71 5.11
N THR A 79 6.99 28.61 5.57
CA THR A 79 6.93 29.46 6.77
C THR A 79 6.31 28.92 8.06
#